data_AF-A0A527H5G1-F1
#
_entry.id   AF-A0A527H5G1-F1
#
_cell.length_a   1.000
_cell.length_b   1.000
_cell.length_c   1.000
_cell.angle_alpha   90.00
_cell.angle_beta   90.00
_cell.angle_gamma   90.00
#
_symmetry.space_group_name_H-M   'P 1'
#
loop_
_entity.id
_entity.type
_entity.pdbx_description
1 polymer ?
#
loop_
_entity_poly.entity_id
_entity_poly.type
_entity_poly.pdbx_seq_one_letter_code
_entity_poly.pdbx_strand_id
1 'polypeptide(L)'
;YRIAANLVINAAGLLAHLVARSLAGGHGGKIPDVTYVKGNYFALGRRPSFNHLVYPVPEPGGLGVHLTLDMAGSVRFGPDVEPVDEVGYAVDATRPDKCARPVG
;
A
#
# COMPACT_ATOMS: atom_id res chain seq x y z
N TYR A 1 -19.51 21.30 14.27
CA TYR A 1 -19.25 22.66 13.73
C TYR A 1 -19.53 22.66 12.23
N ARG A 2 -19.85 23.81 11.62
CA ARG A 2 -19.98 23.97 10.16
C ARG A 2 -18.89 24.89 9.66
N ILE A 3 -18.32 24.56 8.50
CA ILE A 3 -17.26 25.33 7.84
C ILE A 3 -17.73 25.64 6.42
N ALA A 4 -17.46 26.85 5.95
CA ALA A 4 -17.74 27.29 4.58
C ALA A 4 -16.44 27.76 3.91
N ALA A 5 -16.30 27.45 2.63
CA ALA A 5 -15.16 27.83 1.81
C ALA A 5 -15.60 27.96 0.34
N ASN A 6 -14.90 28.79 -0.43
CA ASN A 6 -15.14 28.94 -1.87
C ASN A 6 -14.63 27.71 -2.66
N LEU A 7 -13.66 26.98 -2.12
CA LEU A 7 -13.07 25.80 -2.74
C LEU A 7 -12.77 24.74 -1.67
N VAL A 8 -13.04 23.48 -2.00
CA VAL A 8 -12.72 22.31 -1.18
C VAL A 8 -11.93 21.32 -2.02
N ILE A 9 -10.78 20.88 -1.51
CA ILE A 9 -9.97 19.82 -2.13
C ILE A 9 -10.15 18.54 -1.34
N ASN A 10 -10.66 17.49 -2.00
CA ASN A 10 -10.81 16.18 -1.39
C ASN A 10 -9.48 15.41 -1.43
N ALA A 11 -8.81 15.30 -0.28
CA ALA A 11 -7.55 14.60 -0.10
C ALA A 11 -7.65 13.45 0.93
N ALA A 12 -8.83 12.82 1.04
CA ALA A 12 -9.10 11.80 2.06
C ALA A 12 -8.50 10.40 1.78
N GLY A 13 -7.49 10.31 0.91
CA GLY A 13 -6.77 9.07 0.60
C GLY A 13 -7.70 7.94 0.16
N LEU A 14 -7.58 6.77 0.83
CA LEU A 14 -8.42 5.58 0.59
C LEU A 14 -9.92 5.88 0.63
N LEU A 15 -10.35 6.89 1.40
CA LEU A 15 -11.75 7.24 1.61
C LEU A 15 -12.23 8.41 0.73
N ALA A 16 -11.41 8.89 -0.21
CA ALA A 16 -11.77 10.02 -1.07
C ALA A 16 -13.07 9.79 -1.84
N HIS A 17 -13.32 8.57 -2.30
CA HIS A 17 -14.56 8.19 -2.97
C HIS A 17 -15.80 8.31 -2.05
N LEU A 18 -15.69 7.98 -0.76
CA LEU A 18 -16.78 8.16 0.21
C LEU A 18 -17.07 9.64 0.47
N VAL A 19 -16.03 10.45 0.64
CA VAL A 19 -16.16 11.90 0.79
C VAL A 19 -16.86 12.49 -0.43
N ALA A 20 -16.43 12.13 -1.64
CA ALA A 20 -17.05 12.58 -2.88
C ALA A 20 -18.55 12.21 -2.97
N ARG A 21 -18.92 10.99 -2.55
CA ARG A 21 -20.32 10.52 -2.53
C ARG A 21 -21.18 11.26 -1.48
N SER A 22 -20.56 11.74 -0.41
CA SER A 22 -21.26 12.45 0.68
C SER A 22 -21.59 13.91 0.36
N LEU A 23 -20.92 14.51 -0.63
CA LEU A 23 -21.13 15.92 -1.00
C LEU A 23 -22.42 16.07 -1.82
N ALA A 24 -23.34 16.91 -1.33
CA ALA A 24 -24.58 17.21 -2.00
C ALA A 24 -24.34 17.89 -3.37
N GLY A 25 -25.14 17.54 -4.37
CA GLY A 25 -25.05 18.09 -5.73
C GLY A 25 -24.27 17.21 -6.71
N GLY A 26 -23.57 16.20 -6.22
CA GLY A 26 -22.80 15.24 -7.03
C GLY A 26 -21.63 15.91 -7.73
N HIS A 27 -20.45 15.28 -7.71
CA HIS A 27 -19.53 15.58 -8.79
C HIS A 27 -20.24 15.17 -10.08
N GLY A 28 -20.44 16.10 -11.03
CA GLY A 28 -21.04 15.81 -12.35
C GLY A 28 -20.23 14.81 -13.21
N GLY A 29 -19.23 14.15 -12.62
CA GLY A 29 -18.43 13.09 -13.21
C GLY A 29 -18.64 11.75 -12.48
N LYS A 30 -18.27 10.66 -13.14
CA LYS A 30 -18.37 9.31 -12.61
C LYS A 30 -17.38 9.11 -11.45
N ILE A 31 -17.88 8.92 -10.23
CA ILE A 31 -17.06 8.48 -9.09
C ILE A 31 -16.62 7.03 -9.37
N PRO A 32 -15.31 6.72 -9.31
CA PRO A 32 -14.83 5.36 -9.58
C PRO A 32 -15.28 4.38 -8.50
N ASP A 33 -15.38 3.11 -8.90
CA ASP A 33 -15.41 2.01 -7.94
C ASP A 33 -13.99 1.79 -7.40
N VAL A 34 -13.89 1.49 -6.11
CA VAL A 34 -12.61 1.38 -5.40
C VAL A 34 -12.44 -0.04 -4.92
N THR A 35 -11.28 -0.62 -5.21
CA THR A 35 -10.80 -1.87 -4.61
C THR A 35 -9.62 -1.56 -3.71
N TYR A 36 -9.55 -2.24 -2.56
CA TYR A 36 -8.42 -2.08 -1.65
C TYR A 36 -7.42 -3.20 -1.85
N VAL A 37 -6.14 -2.81 -1.90
CA VAL A 37 -5.02 -3.73 -1.95
C VAL A 37 -4.08 -3.34 -0.83
N LYS A 38 -4.01 -4.20 0.18
CA LYS A 38 -3.09 -4.09 1.30
C LYS A 38 -1.73 -4.64 0.90
N GLY A 39 -0.68 -4.00 1.42
CA GLY A 39 0.69 -4.45 1.29
C GLY A 39 1.31 -4.63 2.67
N ASN A 40 1.87 -5.81 2.92
CA ASN A 40 2.56 -6.17 4.15
C ASN A 40 4.07 -6.04 3.95
N TYR A 41 4.76 -5.54 4.97
CA TYR A 41 6.22 -5.43 5.00
C TYR A 41 6.80 -6.27 6.13
N PHE A 42 7.86 -7.00 5.84
CA PHE A 42 8.55 -7.87 6.81
C PHE A 42 9.99 -7.40 6.99
N ALA A 43 10.41 -7.22 8.25
CA ALA A 43 11.77 -6.82 8.56
C ALA A 43 12.72 -8.03 8.60
N LEU A 44 13.94 -7.86 8.08
CA LEU A 44 15.01 -8.82 8.25
C LEU A 44 15.68 -8.58 9.61
N GLY A 45 15.70 -9.60 10.48
CA GLY A 45 16.38 -9.53 11.79
C GLY A 45 17.91 -9.51 11.74
N ARG A 46 18.51 -9.37 10.55
CA ARG A 46 19.96 -9.33 10.35
C ARG A 46 20.33 -8.13 9.47
N ARG A 47 21.50 -7.56 9.76
CA ARG A 47 22.05 -6.47 8.97
C ARG A 47 22.46 -7.01 7.59
N PRO A 48 22.06 -6.36 6.49
CA PRO A 48 22.39 -6.80 5.15
C PRO A 48 23.88 -6.63 4.83
N SER A 49 24.36 -7.39 3.85
CA SER A 49 25.70 -7.23 3.26
C SER A 49 25.73 -6.22 2.09
N PHE A 50 24.66 -5.47 1.86
CA PHE A 50 24.51 -4.51 0.75
C PHE A 50 23.94 -3.18 1.26
N ASN A 51 24.25 -2.09 0.53
CA ASN A 51 23.93 -0.71 0.91
C ASN A 51 23.03 0.02 -0.12
N HIS A 52 22.41 -0.72 -1.04
CA HIS A 52 21.57 -0.16 -2.10
C HIS A 52 20.18 -0.79 -2.08
N LEU A 53 19.19 -0.07 -2.61
CA LEU A 53 17.85 -0.60 -2.84
C LEU A 53 17.90 -1.63 -3.99
N VAL A 54 17.17 -2.74 -3.82
CA VAL A 54 17.09 -3.79 -4.86
C VAL A 54 15.66 -3.89 -5.36
N TYR A 55 15.50 -3.70 -6.68
CA TYR A 55 14.23 -3.84 -7.40
C TYR A 55 14.42 -4.94 -8.45
N PRO A 56 13.73 -6.08 -8.32
CA PRO A 56 13.79 -7.12 -9.34
C PRO A 56 13.15 -6.62 -10.64
N VAL A 57 13.61 -7.16 -11.77
CA VAL A 57 12.98 -6.89 -13.08
C VAL A 57 11.55 -7.45 -13.06
N PRO A 58 10.55 -6.72 -13.55
CA PRO A 58 9.17 -7.21 -13.56
C PRO A 58 9.03 -8.46 -14.45
N GLU A 59 8.61 -9.58 -13.86
CA GLU A 59 8.18 -10.78 -14.59
C GLU A 59 6.65 -10.90 -14.56
N PRO A 60 6.02 -11.52 -15.58
CA PRO A 60 4.57 -11.78 -15.56
C PRO A 60 4.19 -12.66 -14.36
N GLY A 61 3.54 -12.06 -13.35
CA GLY A 61 3.17 -12.75 -12.11
C GLY A 61 4.21 -12.67 -10.98
N GLY A 62 5.31 -11.97 -11.19
CA GLY A 62 6.34 -11.76 -10.17
C GLY A 62 5.82 -10.86 -9.04
N LEU A 63 5.83 -11.38 -7.81
CA LEU A 63 5.69 -10.56 -6.61
C LEU A 63 6.92 -9.65 -6.59
N GLY A 64 6.79 -8.41 -7.05
CA GLY A 64 7.86 -7.41 -7.10
C GLY A 64 8.26 -6.93 -5.71
N VAL A 65 8.75 -7.83 -4.86
CA VAL A 65 9.16 -7.55 -3.49
C VAL A 65 10.35 -6.60 -3.56
N HIS A 66 10.14 -5.37 -3.11
CA HIS A 66 11.24 -4.41 -2.97
C HIS A 66 12.03 -4.76 -1.72
N LEU A 67 13.34 -4.62 -1.84
CA LEU A 67 14.22 -4.62 -0.70
C LEU A 67 14.58 -3.17 -0.40
N THR A 68 14.02 -2.66 0.70
CA THR A 68 14.26 -1.29 1.16
C THR A 68 15.16 -1.29 2.39
N LEU A 69 16.10 -0.35 2.43
CA LEU A 69 16.90 -0.04 3.61
C LEU A 69 16.21 1.11 4.32
N ASP A 70 15.87 0.94 5.59
CA ASP A 70 15.47 2.08 6.41
C ASP A 70 16.68 2.93 6.81
N MET A 71 16.42 4.11 7.36
CA MET A 71 17.49 5.05 7.75
C MET A 71 18.40 4.50 8.87
N ALA A 72 17.99 3.43 9.57
CA ALA A 72 18.80 2.73 10.57
C ALA A 72 19.61 1.57 9.97
N GLY A 73 19.50 1.32 8.66
CA GLY A 73 20.18 0.25 7.94
C GLY A 73 19.52 -1.13 8.11
N SER A 74 18.28 -1.19 8.60
CA SER A 74 17.51 -2.44 8.64
C SER A 74 16.82 -2.67 7.31
N VAL A 75 16.70 -3.94 6.93
CA VAL A 75 16.05 -4.34 5.67
C VAL A 75 14.57 -4.60 5.89
N ARG A 76 13.74 -4.12 4.96
CA ARG A 76 12.33 -4.50 4.84
C ARG A 76 12.06 -5.07 3.46
N PHE A 77 11.41 -6.23 3.45
CA PHE A 77 10.86 -6.87 2.27
C PHE A 77 9.39 -6.49 2.13
N GLY A 78 8.97 -6.11 0.93
CA GLY A 78 7.57 -5.88 0.59
C GLY A 78 7.38 -4.75 -0.43
N PRO A 79 6.14 -4.29 -0.64
CA PRO A 79 4.93 -4.92 -0.11
C PRO A 79 4.61 -6.22 -0.87
N ASP A 80 3.88 -7.13 -0.22
CA ASP A 80 3.08 -8.11 -0.95
C ASP A 80 1.79 -7.46 -1.52
N VAL A 81 0.98 -8.25 -2.21
CA VAL A 81 -0.30 -7.82 -2.79
C VAL A 81 -1.41 -8.63 -2.15
N GLU A 82 -2.20 -7.99 -1.29
CA GLU A 82 -3.33 -8.59 -0.57
C GLU A 82 -4.62 -7.81 -0.87
N PRO A 83 -5.49 -8.29 -1.77
CA PRO A 83 -6.83 -7.72 -1.93
C PRO A 83 -7.63 -7.85 -0.62
N VAL A 84 -8.30 -6.77 -0.21
CA VAL A 84 -9.14 -6.74 1.00
C VAL A 84 -10.45 -6.00 0.72
N ASP A 85 -11.50 -6.37 1.43
CA ASP A 85 -12.81 -5.71 1.32
C ASP A 85 -12.89 -4.45 2.19
N GLU A 86 -12.15 -4.43 3.31
CA GLU A 86 -12.15 -3.34 4.28
C GLU A 86 -10.73 -2.90 4.62
N VAL A 87 -10.60 -1.61 4.99
CA VAL A 87 -9.31 -1.05 5.42
C VAL A 87 -8.95 -1.60 6.79
N GLY A 88 -7.97 -2.50 6.81
CA GLY A 88 -7.42 -3.09 8.03
C GLY A 88 -5.90 -3.11 8.01
N TYR A 89 -5.29 -2.88 9.16
CA TYR A 89 -3.82 -2.79 9.30
C TYR A 89 -3.20 -3.94 10.08
N ALA A 90 -4.01 -4.86 10.61
CA ALA A 90 -3.51 -6.03 11.33
C ALA A 90 -2.65 -6.90 10.40
N VAL A 91 -1.43 -7.24 10.83
CA VAL A 91 -0.51 -8.08 10.07
C VAL A 91 -0.67 -9.52 10.52
N ASP A 92 -0.88 -10.42 9.57
CA ASP A 92 -0.88 -11.85 9.83
C ASP A 92 0.57 -12.37 9.84
N ALA A 93 1.07 -12.68 11.04
CA ALA A 93 2.45 -13.15 11.24
C ALA A 93 2.73 -14.54 10.62
N THR A 94 1.70 -15.24 10.14
CA THR A 94 1.86 -16.55 9.46
C THR A 94 2.10 -16.43 7.95
N ARG A 95 2.08 -15.21 7.39
CA ARG A 95 2.27 -14.95 5.96
C ARG A 95 3.69 -14.64 5.41
N PRO A 96 4.82 -14.79 6.12
CA PRO A 96 6.15 -14.51 5.54
C PRO A 96 6.41 -15.31 4.25
N ASP A 97 5.80 -16.48 4.13
CA ASP A 97 6.01 -17.45 3.05
C ASP A 97 5.71 -16.89 1.65
N LYS A 98 4.82 -15.88 1.52
CA LYS A 98 4.55 -15.26 0.22
C LYS A 98 5.63 -14.25 -0.18
N CYS A 99 6.22 -13.55 0.78
CA CYS A 99 7.28 -12.56 0.54
C CYS A 99 8.65 -13.23 0.33
N ALA A 100 8.82 -14.46 0.84
CA ALA A 100 10.09 -15.18 0.88
C ALA A 100 10.24 -16.30 -0.18
N ARG A 101 9.29 -16.49 -1.12
CA ARG A 101 9.48 -17.47 -2.19
C ARG A 101 10.58 -16.98 -3.14
N PRO A 102 11.72 -17.68 -3.23
CA PRO A 102 12.71 -17.38 -4.26
C PRO A 102 12.05 -17.58 -5.61
N VAL A 103 12.24 -16.63 -6.51
CA VAL A 103 12.04 -16.87 -7.95
C VAL A 103 13.13 -17.86 -8.34
N GLY A 104 12.73 -19.09 -8.63
CA GLY A 104 13.60 -20.19 -9.07
C GLY A 104 13.12 -20.70 -10.41
#